data_AF-A0A0S9BSP9-F1
#
_entry.id   AF-A0A0S9BSP9-F1
#
_cell.length_a   1.000
_cell.length_b   1.000
_cell.length_c   1.000
_cell.angle_alpha   90.00
_cell.angle_beta   90.00
_cell.angle_gamma   90.00
#
_symmetry.space_group_name_H-M   'P 1'
#
loop_
_entity.id
_entity.type
_entity.pdbx_description
1 polymer ?
#
loop_
_entity_poly.entity_id
_entity_poly.type
_entity_poly.pdbx_seq_one_letter_code
_entity_poly.pdbx_strand_id
1 'polypeptide(L)'
;MAGQFEIFTDAEANVRFRLLGADGTVLAISKAFEDKRAAAEGITAVRECAGTGLIKEARSNAWGGTGTTRAGLPKPAHRRHRHIPAV
;
A
#
# COMPACT_ATOMS: atom_id res chain seq x y z
N MET A 1 13.64 6.72 19.82
CA MET A 1 14.82 6.53 18.94
C MET A 1 14.42 6.91 17.53
N ALA A 2 15.31 7.53 16.75
CA ALA A 2 15.03 7.91 15.36
C ALA A 2 15.14 6.68 14.45
N GLY A 3 14.41 6.67 13.32
CA GLY A 3 14.59 5.66 12.27
C GLY A 3 15.98 5.74 11.63
N GLN A 4 16.41 4.66 10.97
CA GLN A 4 17.74 4.56 10.35
C GLN A 4 17.64 4.26 8.85
N PHE A 5 18.56 4.85 8.07
CA PHE A 5 18.74 4.52 6.65
C PHE A 5 19.87 3.51 6.49
N GLU A 6 19.65 2.49 5.67
CA GLU A 6 20.65 1.47 5.34
C GLU A 6 20.79 1.32 3.83
N ILE A 7 22.02 1.37 3.32
CA ILE A 7 22.35 1.07 1.93
C ILE A 7 22.73 -0.42 1.84
N PHE A 8 22.15 -1.14 0.90
CA PHE A 8 22.43 -2.55 0.66
C PHE A 8 22.43 -2.87 -0.84
N THR A 9 23.04 -3.98 -1.20
CA THR A 9 22.96 -4.54 -2.55
C THR A 9 21.92 -5.65 -2.55
N ASP A 10 20.97 -5.61 -3.47
CA ASP A 10 19.92 -6.63 -3.58
C ASP A 10 20.41 -7.89 -4.32
N ALA A 11 19.53 -8.88 -4.46
CA ALA A 11 19.84 -10.14 -5.15
C ALA A 11 20.15 -9.96 -6.65
N GLU A 12 19.70 -8.85 -7.25
CA GLU A 12 19.93 -8.49 -8.65
C GLU A 12 21.17 -7.61 -8.82
N ALA A 13 22.02 -7.50 -7.79
CA ALA A 13 23.22 -6.66 -7.75
C ALA A 13 22.95 -5.15 -7.88
N ASN A 14 21.72 -4.70 -7.64
CA ASN A 14 21.37 -3.29 -7.61
C ASN A 14 21.67 -2.67 -6.25
N VAL A 15 22.15 -1.43 -6.24
CA VAL A 15 22.30 -0.65 -5.01
C VAL A 15 20.96 -0.03 -4.63
N ARG A 16 20.47 -0.30 -3.42
CA ARG A 16 19.24 0.29 -2.88
C ARG A 16 19.48 0.79 -1.46
N PHE A 17 18.57 1.59 -0.96
CA PHE A 17 18.49 1.88 0.47
C PHE A 17 17.10 1.61 1.01
N ARG A 18 17.03 1.35 2.32
CA ARG A 18 15.78 1.22 3.07
C ARG A 18 15.76 2.16 4.27
N LEU A 19 14.58 2.60 4.65
CA LEU A 19 14.32 3.32 5.90
C LEU A 19 13.67 2.35 6.88
N LEU A 20 14.28 2.22 8.06
CA LEU A 20 13.78 1.40 9.16
C LEU A 20 13.22 2.30 10.27
N GLY A 21 12.10 1.86 10.86
CA GLY A 21 11.56 2.42 12.10
C GLY A 21 12.44 2.09 13.30
N ALA A 22 12.12 2.67 14.46
CA ALA A 22 12.86 2.42 15.70
C ALA A 22 12.80 0.96 16.17
N ASP A 23 11.78 0.23 15.72
CA ASP A 23 11.51 -1.19 15.96
C ASP A 23 12.16 -2.10 14.90
N GLY A 24 12.87 -1.54 13.92
CA GLY A 24 13.44 -2.28 12.80
C GLY A 24 12.44 -2.58 11.67
N THR A 25 11.21 -2.07 11.73
CA THR A 25 10.23 -2.27 10.65
C THR A 25 10.65 -1.48 9.40
N VAL A 26 10.59 -2.10 8.23
CA VAL A 26 10.86 -1.43 6.96
C VAL A 26 9.71 -0.47 6.60
N LEU A 27 9.99 0.82 6.60
CA LEU A 27 9.03 1.88 6.28
C LEU A 27 9.03 2.26 4.79
N ALA A 28 10.20 2.23 4.15
CA ALA A 28 10.36 2.55 2.73
C ALA A 28 11.57 1.83 2.13
N ILE A 29 11.50 1.54 0.83
CA ILE A 29 12.60 1.00 0.03
C ILE A 29 12.75 1.89 -1.21
N SER A 30 13.99 2.22 -1.55
CA SER A 30 14.29 3.06 -2.71
C SER A 30 14.21 2.28 -4.02
N LYS A 31 14.21 3.03 -5.13
CA LYS A 31 14.58 2.48 -6.44
C LYS A 31 16.01 1.92 -6.44
N ALA A 32 16.32 1.13 -7.46
CA ALA A 32 17.70 0.78 -7.80
C ALA A 32 18.50 2.04 -8.21
N PHE A 33 19.71 2.14 -7.68
CA PHE A 33 20.73 3.11 -8.04
C PHE A 33 21.91 2.40 -8.70
N GLU A 34 22.66 3.15 -9.49
CA GLU A 34 23.88 2.67 -10.16
C GLU A 34 25.02 2.41 -9.18
N ASP A 35 25.16 3.26 -8.14
CA ASP A 35 26.22 3.14 -7.15
C ASP A 35 25.79 3.63 -5.76
N LYS A 36 26.68 3.42 -4.78
CA LYS A 36 26.46 3.80 -3.37
C LYS A 36 26.42 5.32 -3.16
N ARG A 37 27.08 6.10 -4.01
CA ARG A 37 27.12 7.55 -3.90
C ARG A 37 25.79 8.14 -4.34
N ALA A 38 25.24 7.70 -5.47
CA ALA A 38 23.91 8.03 -5.93
C ALA A 38 22.83 7.64 -4.90
N ALA A 39 22.99 6.49 -4.25
CA ALA A 39 22.10 6.09 -3.15
C ALA A 39 22.20 7.05 -1.93
N ALA A 40 23.41 7.47 -1.56
CA ALA A 40 23.63 8.44 -0.47
C ALA A 40 23.06 9.83 -0.78
N GLU A 41 23.18 10.29 -2.03
CA GLU A 41 22.54 11.52 -2.52
C GLU A 41 21.01 11.38 -2.46
N GLY A 42 20.47 10.23 -2.85
CA GLY A 42 19.05 9.90 -2.71
C GLY A 42 18.56 9.97 -1.25
N ILE A 43 19.33 9.45 -0.29
CA ILE A 43 19.00 9.56 1.14
C ILE A 43 18.99 11.03 1.58
N THR A 44 19.95 11.83 1.13
CA THR A 44 20.02 13.26 1.47
C THR A 44 18.77 13.99 0.97
N ALA A 45 18.41 13.78 -0.30
CA ALA A 45 17.19 14.33 -0.88
C ALA A 45 15.93 13.88 -0.13
N VAL A 46 15.84 12.60 0.27
CA VAL A 46 14.71 12.11 1.07
C VAL A 46 14.66 12.80 2.43
N ARG A 47 15.78 12.99 3.11
CA ARG A 47 15.81 13.68 4.41
C ARG A 47 15.34 15.12 4.32
N GLU A 48 15.76 15.83 3.27
CA GLU A 48 15.33 17.22 3.00
C GLU A 48 13.84 17.27 2.65
N CYS A 49 13.39 16.42 1.74
CA CYS A 49 11.99 16.41 1.29
C CYS A 49 11.02 15.88 2.35
N ALA A 50 11.38 14.84 3.12
CA ALA A 50 10.50 14.20 4.08
C ALA A 50 10.31 15.02 5.37
N GLY A 51 11.29 15.88 5.72
CA GLY A 51 11.17 16.76 6.89
C GLY A 51 10.02 17.76 6.78
N THR A 52 9.69 18.21 5.56
CA THR A 52 8.68 19.25 5.31
C THR A 52 7.67 18.88 4.22
N GLY A 53 7.73 17.66 3.70
CA GLY A 53 6.95 17.22 2.55
C GLY A 53 5.45 17.18 2.84
N LEU A 54 4.65 17.78 1.96
CA LEU A 54 3.19 17.70 2.05
C LEU A 54 2.69 16.34 1.56
N ILE A 55 1.78 15.74 2.31
CA ILE A 55 1.07 14.53 1.89
C ILE A 55 0.09 14.90 0.78
N LYS A 56 0.23 14.26 -0.38
CA LYS A 56 -0.68 14.40 -1.52
C LYS A 56 -1.16 13.03 -1.96
N GLU A 57 -2.46 12.91 -2.19
CA GLU A 57 -3.03 11.73 -2.82
C GLU A 57 -2.75 11.78 -4.32
N ALA A 58 -2.08 10.74 -4.85
CA ALA A 58 -2.00 10.54 -6.28
C ALA A 58 -3.35 10.06 -6.81
N ARG A 59 -3.68 10.29 -8.08
CA ARG A 59 -4.93 9.80 -8.69
C ARG A 59 -4.97 8.27 -8.63
N SER A 60 -5.59 7.75 -7.59
CA SER A 60 -5.91 6.35 -7.40
C SER A 60 -7.09 5.99 -8.29
N ASN A 61 -7.14 4.77 -8.84
CA ASN A 61 -8.45 4.19 -9.09
C ASN A 61 -9.20 4.12 -7.74
N ALA A 62 -10.53 4.14 -7.74
CA ALA A 62 -11.27 4.12 -6.48
C ALA A 62 -10.80 2.91 -5.67
N TRP A 63 -10.15 3.17 -4.53
CA TRP A 63 -9.86 2.14 -3.55
C TRP A 63 -11.21 1.60 -3.12
N GLY A 64 -11.58 0.43 -3.67
CA GLY A 64 -12.73 -0.33 -3.24
C GLY A 64 -12.40 -0.83 -1.85
N GLY A 65 -12.51 0.06 -0.85
CA GLY A 65 -12.30 -0.27 0.56
C GLY A 65 -13.01 -1.56 0.87
N THR A 66 -12.45 -2.36 1.80
CA THR A 66 -12.94 -3.68 2.20
C THR A 66 -14.45 -3.72 2.16
N GLY A 67 -14.97 -4.14 1.00
CA GLY A 67 -16.37 -4.42 0.84
C GLY A 67 -16.52 -5.64 1.71
N THR A 68 -17.11 -5.46 2.90
CA THR A 68 -17.90 -6.51 3.49
C THR A 68 -18.71 -7.06 2.34
N THR A 69 -18.33 -8.23 1.86
CA THR A 69 -19.13 -9.03 0.97
C THR A 69 -20.47 -9.14 1.68
N ARG A 70 -21.47 -8.37 1.25
CA ARG A 70 -22.87 -8.71 1.47
C ARG A 70 -23.17 -9.94 0.62
N ALA A 71 -22.44 -11.02 0.86
CA ALA A 71 -22.82 -12.36 0.49
C ALA A 71 -23.93 -12.75 1.46
N GLY A 72 -25.17 -12.39 1.12
CA GLY A 72 -26.32 -12.75 1.92
C GLY A 72 -27.45 -11.73 1.95
N LEU A 73 -27.82 -11.13 0.82
CA LEU A 73 -29.25 -10.80 0.67
C LEU A 73 -29.94 -12.08 0.18
N PRO A 74 -30.86 -12.69 0.95
CA PRO A 74 -31.64 -13.82 0.45
C PRO A 74 -32.48 -13.36 -0.74
N LYS A 75 -32.42 -14.11 -1.85
CA LYS A 75 -33.33 -13.94 -2.99
C LYS A 75 -34.78 -13.96 -2.46
N PRO A 76 -35.65 -13.00 -2.83
CA PRO A 76 -37.05 -13.09 -2.47
C PRO A 76 -37.62 -14.36 -3.11
N ALA A 77 -38.06 -15.30 -2.27
CA ALA A 77 -38.72 -16.51 -2.72
C ALA A 77 -39.99 -16.10 -3.48
N HIS A 78 -40.09 -16.51 -4.75
CA HIS A 78 -41.31 -16.34 -5.53
C HIS A 78 -42.47 -17.00 -4.78
N ARG A 79 -43.35 -16.16 -4.22
CA ARG A 79 -44.60 -16.54 -3.58
C ARG A 79 -45.45 -17.25 -4.64
N ARG A 80 -45.43 -18.59 -4.65
CA ARG A 80 -46.35 -19.37 -5.48
C ARG A 80 -47.76 -19.05 -5.01
N HIS A 81 -48.48 -18.26 -5.80
CA HIS A 81 -49.92 -18.11 -5.71
C HIS A 81 -50.52 -19.52 -5.79
N ARG A 82 -50.96 -20.05 -4.65
CA ARG A 82 -51.84 -21.22 -4.62
C ARG A 82 -53.16 -20.75 -5.22
N HIS A 83 -53.46 -21.21 -6.43
CA HIS A 83 -54.80 -21.18 -6.98
C HIS A 83 -55.66 -22.10 -6.11
N ILE A 84 -56.61 -21.53 -5.39
CA ILE A 84 -57.72 -22.27 -4.80
C ILE A 84 -58.87 -22.07 -5.79
N PRO A 85 -59.37 -23.10 -6.49
CA PRO A 85 -60.62 -22.95 -7.22
C PRO A 85 -61.76 -22.93 -6.19
N ALA A 86 -62.65 -21.95 -6.36
CA ALA A 86 -63.93 -21.91 -5.66
C ALA A 86 -64.99 -22.57 -6.54
N VAL A 87 -65.93 -23.25 -5.86
CA VAL A 87 -67.17 -23.94 -6.28
C VAL A 87 -67.03 -25.28 -6.99
#